data_AF-A0A3D3K6B0-F1
#
_entry.id   AF-A0A3D3K6B0-F1
#
_cell.length_a   1.000
_cell.length_b   1.000
_cell.length_c   1.000
_cell.angle_alpha   90.00
_cell.angle_beta   90.00
_cell.angle_gamma   90.00
#
_symmetry.space_group_name_H-M   'P 1'
#
loop_
_entity.id
_entity.type
_entity.pdbx_description
1 polymer ?
#
loop_
_entity_poly.entity_id
_entity_poly.type
_entity_poly.pdbx_seq_one_letter_code
_entity_poly.pdbx_strand_id
1 'polypeptide(L)' 'IGIGDRFDLVIEVEKDLVQVVEFPTFEPPAGSGFEVVALPPVDTLERDGRRLRLAKRYRLAAFEEGRFNLGRAQVLYAD' A
#
# COMPACT_ATOMS: atom_id res chain seq x y z
N ILE A 1 -1.50 27.95 1.51
CA ILE A 1 -0.87 26.63 1.72
C ILE A 1 -1.67 25.67 0.85
N GLY A 2 -1.16 25.36 -0.34
CA GLY A 2 -1.89 24.57 -1.32
C GLY A 2 -2.03 23.15 -0.80
N ILE A 3 -3.27 22.68 -0.67
CA ILE A 3 -3.56 21.28 -0.38
C ILE A 3 -3.09 20.51 -1.62
N GLY A 4 -1.92 19.89 -1.55
CA GLY A 4 -1.45 19.09 -2.67
C GLY A 4 -2.28 17.81 -2.83
N ASP A 5 -2.11 17.18 -3.99
CA ASP A 5 -2.99 16.12 -4.48
C ASP A 5 -3.02 14.91 -3.53
N ARG A 6 -4.21 14.38 -3.27
CA ARG A 6 -4.40 13.19 -2.43
C ARG A 6 -4.72 12.01 -3.33
N PHE A 7 -3.97 10.94 -3.16
CA PHE A 7 -4.17 9.72 -3.92
C PHE A 7 -4.14 8.49 -3.00
N ASP A 8 -4.92 7.48 -3.37
CA ASP A 8 -4.94 6.19 -2.70
C ASP A 8 -4.11 5.19 -3.51
N LEU A 9 -3.05 4.64 -2.91
CA LEU A 9 -2.34 3.48 -3.43
C LEU A 9 -3.03 2.22 -2.89
N VAL A 10 -3.41 1.30 -3.76
CA VAL A 10 -4.00 0.02 -3.38
C VAL A 10 -3.10 -1.10 -3.88
N ILE A 11 -2.66 -1.97 -2.97
CA ILE A 11 -1.95 -3.20 -3.30
C ILE A 11 -2.91 -4.36 -3.05
N GLU A 12 -3.26 -5.08 -4.11
CA GLU A 12 -4.05 -6.29 -4.03
C GLU A 12 -3.16 -7.51 -4.22
N VAL A 13 -3.33 -8.51 -3.37
CA VAL A 13 -2.55 -9.75 -3.38
C VAL A 13 -3.48 -10.95 -3.33
N GLU A 14 -3.28 -11.88 -4.25
CA GLU A 14 -3.86 -13.21 -4.20
C GLU A 14 -2.83 -14.17 -3.59
N LYS A 15 -3.23 -14.89 -2.54
CA LYS A 15 -2.39 -15.83 -1.80
C LYS A 15 -3.17 -17.06 -1.37
N ASP A 16 -2.48 -18.15 -1.09
CA ASP A 16 -3.06 -19.31 -0.40
C ASP A 16 -3.08 -19.10 1.12
N LEU A 17 -4.02 -19.71 1.85
CA LEU A 17 -4.23 -19.50 3.28
C LEU A 17 -2.96 -19.71 4.11
N VAL A 18 -2.12 -20.66 3.72
CA VAL A 18 -0.85 -20.97 4.41
C VAL A 18 0.29 -20.00 4.10
N GLN A 19 0.21 -19.23 3.01
CA GLN A 19 1.26 -18.29 2.65
C GLN A 19 1.19 -17.03 3.51
N VAL A 20 2.30 -16.60 4.09
CA VAL A 20 2.32 -15.30 4.79
C VAL A 20 2.62 -14.22 3.76
N VAL A 21 1.79 -13.16 3.77
CA VAL A 21 1.95 -11.97 2.94
C VAL A 21 2.20 -10.79 3.86
N GLU A 22 3.36 -10.16 3.70
CA GLU A 22 3.69 -8.91 4.38
C GLU A 22 3.58 -7.75 3.39
N PHE A 23 2.82 -6.73 3.81
CA PHE A 23 2.67 -5.51 3.03
C PHE A 23 3.76 -4.50 3.42
N PRO A 24 4.35 -3.79 2.45
CA PRO A 24 5.38 -2.80 2.74
C PRO A 24 4.80 -1.66 3.59
N THR A 25 5.56 -1.20 4.58
CA THR A 25 5.28 0.07 5.24
C THR A 25 5.93 1.18 4.43
N PHE A 26 5.16 2.20 4.05
CA PHE A 26 5.72 3.39 3.42
C PHE A 26 6.06 4.39 4.53
N GLU A 27 7.33 4.73 4.65
CA GLU A 27 7.82 5.83 5.48
C GLU A 27 8.69 6.73 4.59
N PRO A 28 8.11 7.75 3.94
CA PRO A 28 8.88 8.63 3.09
C PRO A 28 9.89 9.44 3.92
N PRO A 29 11.16 9.54 3.51
CA PRO A 29 12.13 10.41 4.18
C PRO A 29 11.69 11.89 4.11
N ALA A 30 12.15 12.70 5.06
CA ALA A 30 11.88 14.13 5.06
C ALA A 30 12.39 14.76 3.74
N GLY A 31 11.50 15.46 3.03
CA GLY A 31 11.81 16.07 1.72
C GLY A 31 11.38 15.26 0.49
N SER A 32 10.67 14.12 0.66
CA SER A 32 10.17 13.30 -0.46
C SER A 32 9.11 13.97 -1.34
N GLY A 33 8.55 15.11 -0.91
CA GLY A 33 7.46 15.80 -1.60
C GLY A 33 6.09 15.12 -1.45
N PHE A 34 5.98 14.04 -0.66
CA PHE A 34 4.72 13.43 -0.25
C PHE A 34 4.79 12.88 1.17
N GLU A 35 3.62 12.73 1.81
CA GLU A 35 3.45 12.14 3.13
C GLU A 35 2.37 11.05 3.12
N VAL A 36 2.46 10.14 4.09
CA VAL A 36 1.45 9.11 4.32
C VAL A 36 0.41 9.67 5.30
N VAL A 37 -0.80 9.89 4.81
CA VAL A 37 -1.90 10.48 5.57
C VAL A 37 -2.65 9.41 6.36
N ALA A 38 -2.81 8.21 5.80
CA ALA A 38 -3.44 7.10 6.50
C ALA A 38 -2.93 5.74 6.04
N LEU A 39 -2.79 4.86 7.03
CA LEU A 39 -2.43 3.45 6.87
C LEU A 39 -3.57 2.57 7.42
N PRO A 40 -4.71 2.48 6.72
CA PRO A 40 -5.77 1.56 7.12
C PRO A 40 -5.25 0.11 7.21
N PRO A 41 -5.89 -0.76 8.02
CA PRO A 41 -5.50 -2.17 8.13
C PRO A 41 -5.60 -2.88 6.76
N VAL A 42 -5.04 -4.09 6.70
CA VAL A 42 -5.23 -4.96 5.52
C VAL A 42 -6.68 -5.43 5.49
N ASP A 43 -7.34 -5.24 4.37
CA ASP A 43 -8.67 -5.75 4.09
C ASP A 43 -8.59 -7.17 3.52
N THR A 44 -9.48 -8.06 3.96
CA THR A 44 -9.71 -9.34 3.28
C THR A 44 -10.86 -9.15 2.31
N LEU A 45 -10.56 -9.08 1.01
CA LEU A 45 -11.55 -8.87 -0.04
C LEU A 45 -12.35 -10.13 -0.34
N GLU A 46 -11.67 -11.28 -0.39
CA GLU A 46 -12.30 -12.55 -0.73
C GLU A 46 -11.61 -13.70 0.02
N ARG A 47 -12.41 -14.70 0.40
CA ARG A 47 -11.95 -15.97 0.93
C ARG A 47 -12.74 -17.10 0.30
N ASP A 48 -12.09 -17.83 -0.61
CA ASP A 48 -12.64 -19.01 -1.25
C ASP A 48 -11.78 -20.24 -0.92
N GLY A 49 -12.23 -21.01 0.07
CA GLY A 49 -11.48 -22.16 0.58
C GLY A 49 -10.08 -21.79 1.05
N ARG A 50 -9.07 -22.18 0.26
CA ARG A 50 -7.66 -21.87 0.51
C ARG A 50 -7.18 -20.60 -0.18
N ARG A 51 -7.92 -20.03 -1.13
CA ARG A 51 -7.56 -18.75 -1.76
C ARG A 51 -8.02 -17.59 -0.90
N LEU A 52 -7.12 -16.65 -0.69
CA LEU A 52 -7.37 -15.38 -0.02
C LEU A 52 -6.96 -14.25 -0.94
N ARG A 53 -7.84 -13.25 -1.06
CA ARG A 53 -7.52 -11.98 -1.69
C ARG A 53 -7.45 -10.91 -0.61
N LEU A 54 -6.27 -10.33 -0.44
CA LEU A 54 -6.00 -9.27 0.51
C LEU A 54 -5.80 -7.95 -0.24
N ALA A 55 -6.23 -6.86 0.37
CA ALA A 55 -5.95 -5.52 -0.12
C ALA A 55 -5.38 -4.66 0.98
N LYS A 56 -4.31 -3.92 0.68
CA LYS A 56 -3.78 -2.89 1.56
C LYS A 56 -3.88 -1.55 0.85
N ARG A 57 -4.63 -0.65 1.46
CA ARG A 57 -4.75 0.74 1.00
C ARG A 57 -3.79 1.64 1.77
N TYR A 58 -3.22 2.59 1.06
CA TYR A 58 -2.37 3.65 1.61
C TYR A 58 -2.92 4.96 1.09
N ARG A 59 -3.22 5.90 1.98
CA ARG A 59 -3.63 7.24 1.59
C ARG A 59 -2.43 8.16 1.67
N LEU A 60 -2.04 8.70 0.53
CA LEU A 60 -0.87 9.58 0.41
C LEU A 60 -1.35 10.99 0.04
N ALA A 61 -0.61 11.99 0.49
CA ALA A 61 -0.76 13.36 0.04
C ALA A 61 0.59 13.83 -0.52
N ALA A 62 0.58 14.28 -1.77
CA ALA A 62 1.69 15.01 -2.34
C ALA A 62 1.62 16.48 -1.92
N PHE A 63 2.75 17.15 -1.79
CA PHE A 63 2.84 18.59 -1.58
C PHE A 63 3.06 19.35 -2.90
N GLU A 64 3.57 18.66 -3.92
CA GLU A 64 3.81 19.19 -5.27
C GLU A 64 3.29 18.20 -6.33
N GLU A 65 2.81 18.71 -7.47
CA GLU A 65 2.34 17.90 -8.59
C GLU A 65 3.54 17.23 -9.28
N GLY A 66 3.60 15.89 -9.27
CA GLY A 66 4.79 15.18 -9.75
C GLY A 66 4.59 13.67 -9.89
N ARG A 67 5.48 13.02 -10.65
CA ARG A 67 5.49 11.56 -10.82
C ARG A 67 6.26 10.92 -9.66
N PHE A 68 5.55 10.48 -8.63
CA PHE A 68 6.14 9.78 -7.49
C PHE A 68 6.43 8.32 -7.86
N ASN A 69 7.71 7.94 -7.88
CA ASN A 69 8.09 6.53 -7.98
C ASN A 69 8.03 5.91 -6.59
N LEU A 70 6.93 5.21 -6.28
CA LEU A 70 6.68 4.55 -5.00
C LEU A 70 7.56 3.29 -4.78
N GLY A 71 8.63 3.14 -5.56
CA GLY A 71 9.47 1.95 -5.57
C GLY A 71 8.75 0.69 -6.06
N ARG A 72 9.44 -0.44 -5.95
CA ARG A 72 8.85 -1.76 -6.20
C ARG A 72 8.17 -2.21 -4.90
N ALA A 73 6.85 -2.30 -4.88
CA ALA A 73 6.15 -2.97 -3.80
C ALA A 73 6.64 -4.42 -3.75
N GLN A 74 7.46 -4.75 -2.75
CA GLN A 74 7.89 -6.12 -2.51
C GLN A 74 6.86 -6.74 -1.58
N VAL A 75 6.05 -7.63 -2.13
CA VAL A 75 5.23 -8.54 -1.35
C VAL A 75 6.11 -9.74 -1.03
N LEU A 76 6.45 -9.92 0.25
CA LEU A 76 7.18 -11.11 0.68
C LEU A 76 6.20 -12.27 0.76
N TYR A 77 6.54 -13.37 0.09
CA TYR A 77 5.88 -14.66 0.24
C TYR A 77 6.80 -15.52 1.09
N ALA A 78 6.39 -15.85 2.32
CA ALA A 78 7.08 -16.87 3.11
C ALA A 78 6.35 -18.21 2.92
N ASP A 79 7.13 -19.27 2.65
CA ASP A 79 6.72 -20.67 2.54
C ASP A 79 6.58 -21.32 3.92
#